data_AF-A0A7D5P807-F1
#
_entry.id   AF-A0A7D5P807-F1
#
_cell.length_a   1.000
_cell.length_b   1.000
_cell.length_c   1.000
_cell.angle_alpha   90.00
_cell.angle_beta   90.00
_cell.angle_gamma   90.00
#
_symmetry.space_group_name_H-M   'P 1'
#
loop_
_entity.id
_entity.type
_entity.pdbx_description
1 polymer ?
#
loop_
_entity_poly.entity_id
_entity_poly.type
_entity_poly.pdbx_seq_one_letter_code
_entity_poly.pdbx_strand_id
1 'polypeptide(L)'
;MSVTSTQRERYDCDRDACEQTFPKGAGAEGSYCSQRCADLVTGRNLVQHIQRDHRFCHNCFRQVKEIERVDKTLIVGPVEHDSVADTFADCIVGYEHLTEHGELGERQDGHYVLDEDAGGRAPSGDAVVTGTVCSCGTTDHRDDYLRREGITSTPAAARRLCDILALLGREDQHDKTVDATQLVDAVGGDPATADWERAVGEAIEPR
;
A
#
# COMPACT_ATOMS: atom_id res chain seq x y z
N MET A 1 44.94 -17.85 35.08
CA MET A 1 44.64 -17.76 33.63
C MET A 1 43.48 -16.78 33.49
N SER A 2 43.72 -15.59 32.95
CA SER A 2 42.65 -14.61 32.73
C SER A 2 41.99 -14.88 31.39
N VAL A 3 40.68 -15.14 31.40
CA VAL A 3 39.88 -15.29 30.18
C VAL A 3 39.45 -13.90 29.74
N THR A 4 40.03 -13.39 28.65
CA THR A 4 39.61 -12.13 28.05
C THR A 4 38.27 -12.35 27.35
N SER A 5 37.18 -11.90 27.97
CA SER A 5 35.86 -11.89 27.34
C SER A 5 35.87 -10.86 26.21
N THR A 6 35.85 -11.31 24.97
CA THR A 6 35.69 -10.42 23.81
C THR A 6 34.22 -10.01 23.76
N GLN A 7 33.93 -8.74 24.04
CA GLN A 7 32.58 -8.21 23.87
C GLN A 7 32.17 -8.38 22.41
N ARG A 8 31.04 -9.08 22.19
CA ARG A 8 30.49 -9.25 20.84
C ARG A 8 29.80 -7.96 20.43
N GLU A 9 30.16 -7.45 19.25
CA GLU A 9 29.52 -6.31 18.60
C GLU A 9 28.01 -6.56 18.45
N ARG A 10 27.18 -5.55 18.73
CA ARG A 10 25.71 -5.61 18.67
C ARG A 10 25.20 -4.53 17.71
N TYR A 11 24.12 -4.83 17.01
CA TYR A 11 23.41 -3.92 16.10
C TYR A 11 21.99 -3.71 16.58
N ASP A 12 21.44 -2.54 16.27
CA ASP A 12 20.03 -2.22 16.48
C ASP A 12 19.21 -2.80 15.32
N CYS A 13 17.96 -3.16 15.60
CA CYS A 13 17.02 -3.63 14.58
C CYS A 13 16.53 -2.47 13.72
N ASP A 14 16.63 -2.61 12.40
CA ASP A 14 16.19 -1.56 11.45
C ASP A 14 14.67 -1.38 11.36
N ARG A 15 13.87 -2.23 12.03
CA ARG A 15 12.40 -2.09 12.04
C ARG A 15 11.99 -0.95 12.98
N ASP A 16 11.31 0.05 12.45
CA ASP A 16 10.65 1.10 13.24
C ASP A 16 9.77 0.48 14.35
N ALA A 17 9.93 0.99 15.58
CA ALA A 17 9.33 0.44 16.82
C ALA A 17 9.89 -0.91 17.31
N CYS A 18 11.07 -1.34 16.84
CA CYS A 18 11.82 -2.44 17.46
C CYS A 18 13.07 -1.93 18.18
N GLU A 19 13.04 -1.91 19.51
CA GLU A 19 14.20 -1.50 20.33
C GLU A 19 15.16 -2.66 20.63
N GLN A 20 14.97 -3.80 19.96
CA GLN A 20 15.82 -4.98 20.19
C GLN A 20 17.17 -4.82 19.50
N THR A 21 18.21 -5.31 20.16
CA THR A 21 19.56 -5.40 19.60
C THR A 21 19.96 -6.86 19.39
N PHE A 22 20.76 -7.14 18.39
CA PHE A 22 21.22 -8.50 18.06
C PHE A 22 22.73 -8.56 17.82
N PRO A 23 23.40 -9.70 18.10
CA PRO A 23 24.82 -9.87 17.82
C PRO A 23 25.14 -9.80 16.33
N LYS A 24 26.36 -9.35 15.98
CA LYS A 24 26.88 -9.42 14.61
C LYS A 24 26.68 -10.80 13.98
N GLY A 25 26.10 -10.85 12.79
CA GLY A 25 25.88 -12.09 12.03
C GLY A 25 24.70 -12.94 12.50
N ALA A 26 23.96 -12.53 13.54
CA ALA A 26 22.75 -13.20 13.98
C ALA A 26 21.45 -12.58 13.43
N GLY A 27 21.55 -11.44 12.73
CA GLY A 27 20.39 -10.74 12.19
C GLY A 27 19.80 -11.44 10.97
N ALA A 28 18.48 -11.46 10.88
CA ALA A 28 17.77 -11.83 9.65
C ALA A 28 18.02 -10.75 8.59
N GLU A 29 18.39 -11.20 7.39
CA GLU A 29 18.80 -10.34 6.27
C GLU A 29 19.90 -9.31 6.63
N GLY A 30 20.67 -9.57 7.69
CA GLY A 30 21.74 -8.70 8.17
C GLY A 30 21.28 -7.47 8.97
N SER A 31 20.00 -7.10 8.93
CA SER A 31 19.48 -5.84 9.47
C SER A 31 18.41 -6.01 10.58
N TYR A 32 17.80 -7.18 10.69
CA TYR A 32 16.66 -7.37 11.58
C TYR A 32 16.95 -8.35 12.72
N CYS A 33 16.43 -8.09 13.92
CA CYS A 33 16.66 -8.97 15.07
C CYS A 33 16.00 -10.36 14.94
N SER A 34 15.08 -10.55 14.01
CA SER A 34 14.34 -11.80 13.77
C SER A 34 13.75 -11.83 12.36
N GLN A 35 13.45 -13.03 11.86
CA GLN A 35 12.76 -13.20 10.56
C GLN A 35 11.41 -12.46 10.55
N ARG A 36 10.64 -12.56 11.64
CA ARG A 36 9.38 -11.81 11.80
C ARG A 36 9.53 -10.31 11.58
N CYS A 37 10.62 -9.69 12.04
CA CYS A 37 10.85 -8.26 11.81
C CYS A 37 11.18 -7.97 10.34
N ALA A 38 11.96 -8.84 9.69
CA ALA A 38 12.24 -8.75 8.27
C ALA A 38 10.96 -8.89 7.42
N ASP A 39 10.13 -9.87 7.74
CA ASP A 39 8.85 -10.13 7.06
C ASP A 39 7.91 -8.94 7.20
N LEU A 40 7.76 -8.40 8.43
CA LEU A 40 6.93 -7.21 8.68
C LEU A 40 7.36 -6.00 7.86
N VAL A 41 8.67 -5.70 7.82
CA VAL A 41 9.16 -4.53 7.07
C VAL A 41 8.96 -4.75 5.56
N THR A 42 9.32 -5.93 5.07
CA THR A 42 9.21 -6.25 3.64
C THR A 42 7.75 -6.25 3.18
N GLY A 43 6.87 -6.89 3.93
CA GLY A 43 5.44 -6.93 3.60
C GLY A 43 4.75 -5.58 3.78
N ARG A 44 5.12 -4.78 4.81
CA ARG A 44 4.68 -3.39 4.92
C ARG A 44 5.04 -2.58 3.68
N ASN A 45 6.28 -2.69 3.19
CA ASN A 45 6.70 -1.95 1.99
C ASN A 45 5.82 -2.30 0.78
N LEU A 46 5.49 -3.59 0.58
CA LEU A 46 4.59 -4.02 -0.49
C LEU A 46 3.14 -3.53 -0.29
N VAL A 47 2.59 -3.65 0.92
CA VAL A 47 1.23 -3.18 1.22
C VAL A 47 1.10 -1.67 1.08
N GLN A 48 2.17 -0.91 1.39
CA GLN A 48 2.20 0.55 1.19
C GLN A 48 2.04 0.97 -0.28
N HIS A 49 2.50 0.17 -1.25
CA HIS A 49 2.24 0.46 -2.67
C HIS A 49 0.73 0.44 -2.95
N ILE A 50 0.01 -0.51 -2.37
CA ILE A 50 -1.45 -0.64 -2.53
C ILE A 50 -2.18 0.48 -1.80
N GLN A 51 -1.76 0.82 -0.58
CA GLN A 51 -2.34 1.93 0.18
C GLN A 51 -2.21 3.28 -0.53
N ARG A 52 -1.18 3.45 -1.38
CA ARG A 52 -0.96 4.67 -2.17
C ARG A 52 -1.55 4.58 -3.57
N ASP A 53 -2.01 3.42 -3.99
CA ASP A 53 -2.62 3.20 -5.29
C ASP A 53 -4.14 3.30 -5.20
N HIS A 54 -4.66 4.44 -5.64
CA HIS A 54 -6.08 4.73 -5.62
C HIS A 54 -6.95 3.79 -6.49
N ARG A 55 -6.34 2.92 -7.33
CA ARG A 55 -7.09 1.95 -8.13
C ARG A 55 -7.67 0.83 -7.27
N PHE A 56 -7.09 0.57 -6.11
CA PHE A 56 -7.45 -0.56 -5.26
C PHE A 56 -7.94 -0.09 -3.89
N CYS A 57 -8.98 -0.75 -3.37
CA CYS A 57 -9.39 -0.57 -1.99
C CYS A 57 -8.36 -1.25 -1.07
N HIS A 58 -7.69 -0.47 -0.20
CA HIS A 58 -6.70 -1.00 0.74
C HIS A 58 -7.27 -1.99 1.78
N ASN A 59 -8.60 -1.96 2.00
CA ASN A 59 -9.26 -2.81 3.00
C ASN A 59 -9.68 -4.17 2.42
N CYS A 60 -10.37 -4.19 1.27
CA CYS A 60 -10.89 -5.43 0.67
C CYS A 60 -10.15 -5.90 -0.58
N PHE A 61 -9.15 -5.12 -1.03
CA PHE A 61 -8.32 -5.36 -2.21
C PHE A 61 -9.11 -5.47 -3.52
N ARG A 62 -10.33 -4.93 -3.59
CA ARG A 62 -11.06 -4.82 -4.86
C ARG A 62 -10.55 -3.64 -5.66
N GLN A 63 -10.47 -3.81 -6.97
CA GLN A 63 -10.22 -2.71 -7.89
C GLN A 63 -11.47 -1.82 -7.96
N VAL A 64 -11.33 -0.55 -7.59
CA VAL A 64 -12.38 0.48 -7.61
C VAL A 64 -12.26 1.40 -8.83
N LYS A 65 -11.07 1.46 -9.43
CA LYS A 65 -10.82 2.22 -10.65
C LYS A 65 -9.97 1.43 -11.65
N GLU A 66 -10.24 1.65 -12.93
CA GLU A 66 -9.47 1.14 -14.05
C GLU A 66 -8.88 2.31 -14.84
N ILE A 67 -7.69 2.10 -15.41
CA ILE A 67 -7.04 3.08 -16.28
C ILE A 67 -7.06 2.53 -17.69
N GLU A 68 -7.87 3.12 -18.55
CA GLU A 68 -7.83 2.89 -19.99
C GLU A 68 -6.66 3.69 -20.56
N ARG A 69 -5.60 3.00 -20.98
CA ARG A 69 -4.45 3.66 -21.61
C ARG A 69 -4.86 4.20 -22.97
N VAL A 70 -4.62 5.49 -23.18
CA VAL A 70 -4.89 6.12 -24.48
C VAL A 70 -3.86 5.64 -25.48
N ASP A 71 -4.31 5.31 -26.69
CA ASP A 71 -3.40 5.21 -27.81
C ASP A 71 -2.74 6.59 -28.01
N LYS A 72 -1.42 6.66 -27.87
CA LYS A 72 -0.66 7.91 -28.01
C LYS A 72 -0.89 8.59 -29.36
N THR A 73 -1.35 7.86 -30.37
CA THR A 73 -1.71 8.42 -31.69
C THR A 73 -2.98 9.29 -31.67
N LEU A 74 -3.82 9.20 -30.62
CA LEU A 74 -5.03 10.01 -30.45
C LEU A 74 -4.79 11.35 -29.75
N ILE A 75 -3.57 11.58 -29.25
CA ILE A 75 -3.20 12.84 -28.61
C ILE A 75 -2.99 13.87 -29.72
N VAL A 76 -4.06 14.63 -30.01
CA VAL A 76 -3.98 15.79 -30.90
C VAL A 76 -3.14 16.84 -30.20
N GLY A 77 -1.86 16.93 -30.58
CA GLY A 77 -0.93 17.92 -30.04
C GLY A 77 -1.46 19.35 -30.25
N PRO A 78 -1.02 20.32 -29.44
CA PRO A 78 -1.43 21.71 -29.63
C PRO A 78 -1.07 22.20 -31.04
N VAL A 79 -1.94 23.05 -31.56
CA VAL A 79 -1.86 23.72 -32.87
C VAL A 79 -0.51 24.42 -33.02
N GLU A 80 0.42 23.84 -33.80
CA GLU A 80 1.68 24.33 -34.44
C GLU A 80 2.52 25.48 -33.82
N HIS A 81 2.20 26.03 -32.66
CA HIS A 81 2.76 27.30 -32.17
C HIS A 81 3.30 27.26 -30.74
N ASP A 82 3.37 26.09 -30.11
CA ASP A 82 3.90 25.98 -28.75
C ASP A 82 4.92 24.84 -28.62
N SER A 83 6.17 25.17 -28.29
CA SER A 83 7.29 24.22 -28.14
C SER A 83 7.14 23.26 -26.95
N VAL A 84 6.05 23.39 -26.18
CA VAL A 84 5.68 22.53 -25.05
C VAL A 84 4.89 21.29 -25.51
N ALA A 85 4.44 21.26 -26.78
CA ALA A 85 3.61 20.20 -27.37
C ALA A 85 4.12 18.78 -27.13
N ASP A 86 5.41 18.54 -27.33
CA ASP A 86 6.01 17.21 -27.23
C ASP A 86 5.99 16.67 -25.78
N THR A 87 5.93 17.56 -24.77
CA THR A 87 5.89 17.14 -23.35
C THR A 87 4.51 16.69 -22.87
N PHE A 88 3.42 17.12 -23.52
CA PHE A 88 2.07 16.79 -23.08
C PHE A 88 1.71 15.33 -23.35
N ALA A 89 2.16 14.76 -24.47
CA ALA A 89 1.91 13.36 -24.80
C ALA A 89 2.59 12.38 -23.82
N ASP A 90 3.66 12.83 -23.18
CA ASP A 90 4.35 12.07 -22.13
C ASP A 90 3.68 12.20 -20.75
N CYS A 91 2.79 13.18 -20.57
CA CYS A 91 2.05 13.37 -19.31
C CYS A 91 0.69 12.66 -19.26
N ILE A 92 0.12 12.25 -20.40
CA ILE A 92 -1.17 11.54 -20.43
C ILE A 92 -0.93 10.05 -20.20
N VAL A 93 -1.39 9.56 -19.04
CA VAL A 93 -1.28 8.13 -18.67
C VAL A 93 -2.48 7.32 -19.20
N GLY A 94 -3.69 7.89 -19.16
CA GLY A 94 -4.93 7.19 -19.48
C GLY A 94 -6.17 7.94 -19.03
N TYR A 95 -7.34 7.35 -19.29
CA TYR A 95 -8.62 7.75 -18.71
C TYR A 95 -8.93 6.86 -17.51
N GLU A 96 -9.40 7.47 -16.42
CA GLU A 96 -9.80 6.75 -15.22
C GLU A 96 -11.31 6.47 -15.26
N HIS A 97 -11.69 5.23 -15.00
CA HIS A 97 -13.08 4.77 -14.95
C HIS A 97 -13.35 4.08 -13.62
N LEU A 98 -14.54 4.31 -13.04
CA LEU A 98 -15.00 3.53 -11.89
C LEU A 98 -15.40 2.13 -12.35
N THR A 99 -15.01 1.12 -11.56
CA THR A 99 -15.50 -0.26 -11.74
C THR A 99 -16.87 -0.43 -11.07
N GLU A 100 -17.47 -1.61 -11.21
CA GLU A 100 -18.68 -1.98 -10.44
C GLU A 100 -18.50 -1.98 -8.91
N HIS A 101 -17.26 -1.83 -8.42
CA HIS A 101 -16.95 -1.77 -7.00
C HIS A 101 -16.69 -0.35 -6.50
N GLY A 102 -16.64 0.65 -7.38
CA GLY A 102 -16.39 2.04 -7.06
C GLY A 102 -17.61 2.92 -7.32
N GLU A 103 -17.98 3.72 -6.33
CA GLU A 103 -19.02 4.75 -6.46
C GLU A 103 -18.45 6.13 -6.14
N LEU A 104 -19.06 7.19 -6.69
CA LEU A 104 -18.78 8.55 -6.24
C LEU A 104 -19.56 8.79 -4.93
N GLY A 105 -18.83 9.06 -3.86
CA GLY A 105 -19.41 9.47 -2.58
C GLY A 105 -19.08 10.92 -2.26
N GLU A 106 -19.96 11.55 -1.49
CA GLU A 106 -19.77 12.87 -0.92
C GLU A 106 -19.42 12.75 0.56
N ARG A 107 -18.41 13.48 1.01
CA ARG A 107 -18.02 13.61 2.42
C ARG A 107 -18.22 15.06 2.85
N GLN A 108 -19.01 15.30 3.90
CA GLN A 108 -19.00 16.58 4.58
C GLN A 108 -17.71 16.68 5.41
N ASP A 109 -16.82 17.61 5.07
CA ASP A 109 -15.59 17.89 5.81
C ASP A 109 -15.86 18.67 7.10
N GLY A 110 -16.69 18.09 7.97
CA GLY A 110 -16.96 18.63 9.32
C GLY A 110 -15.98 18.14 10.40
N HIS A 111 -15.09 17.20 10.08
CA HIS A 111 -14.23 16.51 11.06
C HIS A 111 -12.79 16.32 10.54
N TYR A 112 -12.12 17.38 10.11
CA TYR A 112 -10.66 17.36 10.22
C TYR A 112 -10.31 17.54 11.69
N VAL A 113 -9.70 16.53 12.30
CA VAL A 113 -8.87 16.74 13.48
C VAL A 113 -7.69 17.56 12.96
N LEU A 114 -7.75 18.88 13.14
CA LEU A 114 -6.62 19.75 12.86
C LEU A 114 -5.51 19.29 13.79
N ASP A 115 -4.39 18.86 13.20
CA ASP A 115 -3.13 18.71 13.90
C ASP A 115 -2.83 20.07 14.53
N GLU A 116 -2.93 20.20 15.85
CA GLU A 116 -2.90 21.50 16.56
C GLU A 116 -1.60 22.28 16.31
N ASP A 117 -0.56 21.59 15.82
CA ASP A 117 0.75 22.15 15.50
C ASP A 117 0.89 22.72 14.08
N ALA A 118 -0.03 22.39 13.17
CA ALA A 118 -0.08 22.99 11.84
C ALA A 118 -0.98 24.23 11.91
N GLY A 119 -0.39 25.42 12.10
CA GLY A 119 -1.07 26.72 12.21
C GLY A 119 -1.90 27.20 11.00
N GLY A 120 -2.57 26.28 10.29
CA GLY A 120 -3.52 26.51 9.24
C GLY A 120 -4.88 26.93 9.80
N ARG A 121 -5.37 28.06 9.31
CA ARG A 121 -6.72 28.54 9.54
C ARG A 121 -7.73 27.46 9.13
N ALA A 122 -8.54 26.99 10.07
CA ALA A 122 -9.61 26.02 9.77
C ALA A 122 -10.45 26.53 8.59
N PRO A 123 -10.66 25.73 7.53
CA PRO A 123 -11.57 26.10 6.46
C PRO A 123 -12.97 26.27 7.07
N SER A 124 -13.42 27.52 7.19
CA SER A 124 -14.75 27.84 7.68
C SER A 124 -15.76 27.65 6.55
N GLY A 125 -16.22 26.41 6.35
CA GLY A 125 -17.28 26.11 5.40
C GLY A 125 -17.60 24.62 5.37
N ASP A 126 -18.86 24.29 5.09
CA ASP A 126 -19.33 22.94 4.75
C ASP A 126 -18.72 22.52 3.40
N ALA A 127 -17.41 22.29 3.37
CA ALA A 127 -16.75 21.75 2.20
C ALA A 127 -17.24 20.30 2.03
N VAL A 128 -17.85 20.03 0.88
CA VAL A 128 -18.15 18.65 0.48
C VAL A 128 -17.00 18.19 -0.40
N VAL A 129 -16.26 17.19 0.06
CA VAL A 129 -15.23 16.52 -0.75
C VAL A 129 -15.85 15.29 -1.38
N THR A 130 -15.79 15.23 -2.70
CA THR A 130 -16.18 14.04 -3.45
C THR A 130 -14.99 13.10 -3.56
N GLY A 131 -15.22 11.83 -3.26
CA GLY A 131 -14.19 10.78 -3.28
C GLY A 131 -14.74 9.47 -3.83
N THR A 132 -13.83 8.55 -4.18
CA THR A 132 -14.22 7.21 -4.57
C THR A 132 -14.49 6.36 -3.33
N VAL A 133 -15.66 5.74 -3.30
CA VAL A 133 -16.10 4.84 -2.24
C VAL A 133 -16.13 3.43 -2.76
N CYS A 134 -15.49 2.51 -2.03
CA CYS A 134 -15.59 1.10 -2.37
C CYS A 134 -16.94 0.53 -1.92
N SER A 135 -17.46 -0.45 -2.64
CA SER A 135 -18.63 -1.26 -2.23
C SER A 135 -18.51 -1.90 -0.84
N CYS A 136 -17.30 -2.08 -0.30
CA CYS A 136 -17.10 -2.51 1.10
C CYS A 136 -17.29 -1.38 2.12
N GLY A 137 -17.61 -0.16 1.67
CA GLY A 137 -17.85 1.02 2.48
C GLY A 137 -16.61 1.83 2.85
N THR A 138 -15.41 1.39 2.47
CA THR A 138 -14.17 2.15 2.68
C THR A 138 -14.12 3.33 1.72
N THR A 139 -14.00 4.53 2.28
CA THR A 139 -13.91 5.81 1.56
C THR A 139 -12.48 6.31 1.60
N ASP A 140 -11.83 6.44 0.45
CA ASP A 140 -10.42 6.90 0.35
C ASP A 140 -9.40 6.08 1.20
N HIS A 141 -8.12 6.17 0.87
CA HIS A 141 -7.05 5.39 1.50
C HIS A 141 -6.50 6.03 2.78
N ARG A 142 -6.98 7.23 3.12
CA ARG A 142 -6.52 8.01 4.29
C ARG A 142 -7.44 7.90 5.50
N ASP A 143 -8.67 7.41 5.31
CA ASP A 143 -9.67 7.30 6.38
C ASP A 143 -9.72 5.88 6.95
N ASP A 144 -8.61 5.43 7.54
CA ASP A 144 -8.45 4.07 8.09
C ASP A 144 -9.46 3.74 9.22
N TYR A 145 -10.13 4.77 9.76
CA TYR A 145 -11.17 4.65 10.79
C TYR A 145 -12.57 4.33 10.26
N LEU A 146 -12.81 4.38 8.94
CA LEU A 146 -14.10 4.09 8.30
C LEU A 146 -14.22 2.64 7.80
N ARG A 147 -13.35 1.73 8.26
CA ARG A 147 -13.41 0.30 7.95
C ARG A 147 -14.81 -0.25 8.27
N ARG A 148 -15.60 -0.50 7.24
CA ARG A 148 -16.86 -1.25 7.35
C ARG A 148 -16.59 -2.74 7.16
N GLU A 149 -17.31 -3.53 7.93
CA GLU A 149 -17.37 -4.99 7.85
C GLU A 149 -17.78 -5.40 6.43
N GLY A 150 -16.84 -5.92 5.64
CA GLY A 150 -17.10 -6.22 4.24
C GLY A 150 -16.13 -7.18 3.55
N ILE A 151 -15.11 -7.68 4.26
CA ILE A 151 -14.21 -8.68 3.67
C ILE A 151 -14.94 -10.03 3.65
N THR A 152 -15.35 -10.43 2.46
CA THR A 152 -16.29 -11.54 2.24
C THR A 152 -15.68 -12.92 2.52
N SER A 153 -14.35 -13.07 2.38
CA SER A 153 -13.58 -14.23 2.86
C SER A 153 -12.07 -13.97 2.81
N THR A 154 -11.29 -14.56 3.73
CA THR A 154 -9.82 -14.49 3.75
C THR A 154 -9.19 -14.98 2.45
N PRO A 155 -9.60 -16.15 1.89
CA PRO A 155 -8.99 -16.64 0.67
C PRO A 155 -9.26 -15.73 -0.53
N ALA A 156 -10.43 -15.09 -0.60
CA ALA A 156 -10.72 -14.15 -1.68
C ALA A 156 -9.90 -12.85 -1.54
N ALA A 157 -9.74 -12.32 -0.32
CA ALA A 157 -8.92 -11.15 -0.07
C ALA A 157 -7.44 -11.41 -0.37
N ALA A 158 -6.89 -12.55 0.09
CA ALA A 158 -5.53 -12.95 -0.19
C ALA A 158 -5.26 -13.12 -1.70
N ARG A 159 -6.17 -13.77 -2.44
CA ARG A 159 -6.05 -13.89 -3.90
C ARG A 159 -6.04 -12.54 -4.60
N ARG A 160 -6.98 -11.65 -4.25
CA ARG A 160 -7.00 -10.28 -4.79
C ARG A 160 -5.71 -9.52 -4.49
N LEU A 161 -5.19 -9.65 -3.27
CA LEU A 161 -3.93 -9.05 -2.87
C LEU A 161 -2.75 -9.57 -3.72
N CYS A 162 -2.66 -10.88 -3.94
CA CYS A 162 -1.66 -11.47 -4.85
C CYS A 162 -1.81 -10.98 -6.29
N ASP A 163 -3.04 -10.90 -6.82
CA ASP A 163 -3.30 -10.41 -8.17
C ASP A 163 -2.86 -8.94 -8.34
N ILE A 164 -3.09 -8.12 -7.31
CA ILE A 164 -2.64 -6.72 -7.27
C ILE A 164 -1.12 -6.65 -7.22
N LEU A 165 -0.46 -7.37 -6.30
CA LEU A 165 1.00 -7.36 -6.22
C LEU A 165 1.64 -7.87 -7.52
N ALA A 166 1.08 -8.88 -8.16
CA ALA A 166 1.54 -9.33 -9.47
C ALA A 166 1.36 -8.25 -10.55
N LEU A 167 0.28 -7.46 -10.51
CA LEU A 167 0.09 -6.32 -11.41
C LEU A 167 1.10 -5.20 -11.13
N LEU A 168 1.29 -4.80 -9.87
CA LEU A 168 2.25 -3.76 -9.48
C LEU A 168 3.68 -4.15 -9.82
N GLY A 169 4.04 -5.44 -9.70
CA GLY A 169 5.31 -5.97 -10.17
C GLY A 169 5.49 -5.87 -11.68
N ARG A 170 4.43 -6.10 -12.49
CA ARG A 170 4.46 -5.88 -13.96
C ARG A 170 4.57 -4.40 -14.35
N GLU A 171 4.26 -3.50 -13.42
CA GLU A 171 4.41 -2.05 -13.56
C GLU A 171 5.73 -1.53 -12.96
N ASP A 172 6.68 -2.43 -12.67
CA ASP A 172 8.00 -2.15 -12.10
C ASP A 172 7.97 -1.41 -10.74
N GLN A 173 6.86 -1.53 -9.98
CA GLN A 173 6.79 -0.92 -8.65
C GLN A 173 7.53 -1.73 -7.58
N HIS A 174 7.72 -3.03 -7.81
CA HIS A 174 8.53 -3.93 -7.00
C HIS A 174 8.96 -5.17 -7.79
N ASP A 175 9.90 -5.93 -7.27
CA ASP A 175 10.51 -7.10 -7.91
C ASP A 175 10.31 -8.40 -7.08
N LYS A 176 9.28 -8.42 -6.22
CA LYS A 176 8.91 -9.56 -5.35
C LYS A 176 7.76 -10.37 -5.92
N THR A 177 7.79 -11.68 -5.69
CA THR A 177 6.69 -12.62 -5.97
C THR A 177 6.09 -13.09 -4.66
N VAL A 178 4.76 -13.15 -4.57
CA VAL A 178 4.04 -13.58 -3.36
C VAL A 178 3.21 -14.82 -3.69
N ASP A 179 3.44 -15.92 -2.96
CA ASP A 179 2.70 -17.16 -3.11
C ASP A 179 1.31 -17.04 -2.45
N ALA A 180 0.26 -17.20 -3.25
CA ALA A 180 -1.11 -17.02 -2.77
C ALA A 180 -1.56 -18.09 -1.75
N THR A 181 -1.00 -19.29 -1.82
CA THR A 181 -1.31 -20.35 -0.85
C THR A 181 -0.69 -20.03 0.49
N GLN A 182 0.60 -19.68 0.50
CA GLN A 182 1.31 -19.25 1.70
C GLN A 182 0.69 -18.00 2.30
N LEU A 183 0.22 -17.05 1.49
CA LEU A 183 -0.47 -15.87 2.01
C LEU A 183 -1.77 -16.23 2.73
N VAL A 184 -2.58 -17.12 2.15
CA VAL A 184 -3.82 -17.60 2.80
C VAL A 184 -3.50 -18.27 4.14
N ASP A 185 -2.46 -19.09 4.18
CA ASP A 185 -2.03 -19.80 5.39
C ASP A 185 -1.47 -18.83 6.45
N ALA A 186 -0.65 -17.86 6.04
CA ALA A 186 0.03 -16.90 6.92
C ALA A 186 -0.94 -15.89 7.55
N VAL A 187 -2.00 -15.50 6.82
CA VAL A 187 -3.04 -14.63 7.34
C VAL A 187 -3.71 -15.29 8.55
N GLY A 188 -4.24 -16.50 8.37
CA GLY A 188 -4.95 -17.26 9.40
C GLY A 188 -6.23 -16.56 9.92
N GLY A 189 -7.35 -17.28 10.00
CA GLY A 189 -8.55 -16.76 10.66
C GLY A 189 -9.24 -15.59 9.93
N ASP A 190 -9.64 -14.57 10.70
CA ASP A 190 -10.50 -13.47 10.26
C ASP A 190 -9.71 -12.37 9.51
N PRO A 191 -10.06 -12.08 8.24
CA PRO A 191 -9.31 -11.12 7.43
C PRO A 191 -9.41 -9.67 7.94
N ALA A 192 -10.41 -9.33 8.75
CA ALA A 192 -10.57 -7.98 9.31
C ALA A 192 -9.56 -7.67 10.41
N THR A 193 -9.01 -8.70 11.07
CA THR A 193 -8.01 -8.58 12.14
C THR A 193 -6.64 -9.12 11.75
N ALA A 194 -6.51 -9.57 10.49
CA ALA A 194 -5.29 -10.10 9.93
C ALA A 194 -4.16 -9.07 9.89
N ASP A 195 -2.97 -9.51 10.28
CA ASP A 195 -1.72 -8.78 10.07
C ASP A 195 -1.24 -9.01 8.63
N TRP A 196 -1.88 -8.29 7.69
CA TRP A 196 -1.58 -8.39 6.25
C TRP A 196 -0.13 -8.03 5.92
N GLU A 197 0.48 -7.09 6.66
CA GLU A 197 1.88 -6.72 6.48
C GLU A 197 2.79 -7.92 6.76
N ARG A 198 2.63 -8.58 7.92
CA ARG A 198 3.41 -9.79 8.23
C ARG A 198 3.12 -10.92 7.25
N ALA A 199 1.84 -11.17 6.95
CA ALA A 199 1.44 -12.30 6.13
C ALA A 199 1.96 -12.20 4.69
N VAL A 200 1.99 -10.98 4.12
CA VAL A 200 2.63 -10.73 2.83
C VAL A 200 4.13 -11.01 2.91
N GLY A 201 4.82 -10.56 3.95
CA GLY A 201 6.25 -10.82 4.14
C GLY A 201 6.59 -12.31 4.21
N GLU A 202 5.82 -13.07 4.97
CA GLU A 202 6.00 -14.53 5.13
C GLU A 202 5.74 -15.31 3.83
N ALA A 203 4.93 -14.76 2.92
CA ALA A 203 4.53 -15.39 1.66
C ALA A 203 5.40 -14.99 0.47
N ILE A 204 6.47 -14.21 0.66
CA ILE A 204 7.40 -13.85 -0.42
C ILE A 204 8.28 -15.06 -0.77
N GLU A 205 8.36 -15.38 -2.07
CA GLU A 205 9.22 -16.45 -2.55
C GLU A 205 10.71 -16.09 -2.33
N PRO A 206 11.53 -17.01 -1.79
CA PRO A 206 12.97 -16.80 -1.70
C PRO A 206 13.57 -16.73 -3.10
N ARG A 207 14.44 -15.73 -3.33
CA ARG A 207 15.17 -15.56 -4.59
C ARG A 207 16.26 -16.59 -4.80
#